data_AF-A0A0R3R7K2-F1
#
_entry.id   AF-A0A0R3R7K2-F1
#
_cell.length_a   1.000
_cell.length_b   1.000
_cell.length_c   1.000
_cell.angle_alpha   90.00
_cell.angle_beta   90.00
_cell.angle_gamma   90.00
#
_symmetry.space_group_name_H-M   'P 1'
#
loop_
_entity.id
_entity.type
_entity.pdbx_description
1 polymer ?
#
loop_
_entity_poly.entity_id
_entity_poly.type
_entity_poly.pdbx_seq_one_letter_code
_entity_poly.pdbx_strand_id
1 'polypeptide(L)'
;MLGLLTITSVFRNWRNSLQRKEDYDECHMRGINNENEISGKSEKNFKLDEPPISLETVMAEFKLSNETLRRMMAHMSRNMDKGLEGGPENSTISMLPSFVPELPNGTEEGRFIAMDLGGTNLRVMLMDIKPGEELKTEQFNTRIPNWAMRGTGEQVDHLFIHFSID
;
A
#
# COMPACT_ATOMS: atom_id res chain seq x y z
N MET A 1 -22.78 8.41 16.44
CA MET A 1 -23.39 7.39 15.55
C MET A 1 -23.17 7.77 14.08
N LEU A 2 -21.98 7.55 13.54
CA LEU A 2 -21.69 7.64 12.10
C LEU A 2 -20.49 6.72 11.83
N GLY A 3 -20.63 5.75 10.93
CA GLY A 3 -19.48 4.91 10.55
C GLY A 3 -19.75 3.57 9.89
N LEU A 4 -20.98 3.22 9.52
CA LEU A 4 -21.31 1.92 8.92
C LEU A 4 -21.56 1.98 7.40
N LEU A 5 -20.81 2.78 6.64
CA LEU A 5 -21.11 3.07 5.23
C LEU A 5 -20.01 2.82 4.19
N THR A 6 -18.92 2.11 4.47
CA THR A 6 -17.84 2.00 3.46
C THR A 6 -17.68 0.64 2.78
N ILE A 7 -18.01 -0.48 3.42
CA ILE A 7 -17.73 -1.81 2.85
C ILE A 7 -18.68 -2.15 1.68
N THR A 8 -19.95 -1.77 1.75
CA THR A 8 -20.93 -2.06 0.68
C THR A 8 -20.70 -1.24 -0.59
N SER A 9 -19.94 -0.14 -0.52
CA SER A 9 -19.59 0.68 -1.69
C SER A 9 -18.46 0.04 -2.50
N VAL A 10 -17.43 -0.46 -1.82
CA VAL A 10 -16.25 -1.10 -2.45
C VAL A 10 -16.66 -2.41 -3.14
N PHE A 11 -17.46 -3.23 -2.47
CA PHE A 11 -17.96 -4.49 -3.04
C PHE A 11 -18.83 -4.26 -4.26
N ARG A 12 -19.69 -3.24 -4.21
CA ARG A 12 -20.56 -2.86 -5.34
C ARG A 12 -19.75 -2.33 -6.52
N ASN A 13 -18.69 -1.57 -6.27
CA ASN A 13 -17.84 -1.03 -7.34
C ASN A 13 -16.98 -2.11 -7.99
N TRP A 14 -16.46 -3.06 -7.18
CA TRP A 14 -15.74 -4.24 -7.68
C TRP A 14 -16.65 -5.15 -8.50
N ARG A 15 -17.87 -5.44 -8.02
CA ARG A 15 -18.90 -6.20 -8.75
C ARG A 15 -19.24 -5.54 -10.09
N ASN A 16 -19.40 -4.21 -10.13
CA ASN A 16 -19.64 -3.49 -11.38
C ASN A 16 -18.45 -3.57 -12.36
N SER A 17 -17.22 -3.78 -11.87
CA SER A 17 -16.04 -3.94 -12.75
C SER A 17 -15.97 -5.32 -13.41
N LEU A 18 -16.54 -6.36 -12.78
CA LEU A 18 -16.65 -7.69 -13.36
C LEU A 18 -17.67 -7.72 -14.51
N GLN A 19 -18.80 -7.02 -14.35
CA GLN A 19 -19.80 -6.86 -15.42
C GLN A 19 -19.25 -6.11 -16.65
N ARG A 20 -18.35 -5.14 -16.46
CA ARG A 20 -17.67 -4.50 -17.59
C ARG A 20 -16.72 -5.42 -18.34
N LYS A 21 -16.23 -6.50 -17.72
CA LYS A 21 -15.39 -7.49 -18.40
C LYS A 21 -16.21 -8.39 -19.32
N GLU A 22 -17.43 -8.75 -18.90
CA GLU A 22 -18.37 -9.52 -19.73
C GLU A 22 -18.82 -8.74 -20.99
N ASP A 23 -19.04 -7.41 -20.89
CA ASP A 23 -19.38 -6.56 -22.05
C ASP A 23 -18.22 -6.40 -23.06
N TYR A 24 -16.96 -6.46 -22.60
CA TYR A 24 -15.79 -6.37 -23.49
C TYR A 24 -15.58 -7.65 -24.31
N ASP A 25 -15.87 -8.81 -23.73
CA ASP A 25 -15.75 -10.10 -24.40
C ASP A 25 -16.93 -10.37 -25.36
N GLU A 26 -18.09 -9.75 -25.13
CA GLU A 26 -19.25 -9.85 -26.04
C GLU A 26 -19.07 -9.06 -27.35
N CYS A 27 -18.31 -7.96 -27.33
CA CYS A 27 -18.06 -7.13 -28.53
C CYS A 27 -17.13 -7.81 -29.56
N HIS A 28 -16.40 -8.86 -29.18
CA HIS A 28 -15.44 -9.53 -30.09
C HIS A 28 -15.98 -10.79 -30.78
N MET A 29 -17.23 -11.19 -30.51
CA MET A 29 -17.84 -12.41 -31.08
C MET A 29 -19.15 -12.18 -31.83
N ARG A 30 -19.53 -10.93 -32.13
CA ARG A 30 -20.73 -10.60 -32.92
C ARG A 30 -20.41 -10.17 -34.35
N GLY A 31 -19.91 -11.13 -35.13
CA GLY A 31 -20.20 -11.22 -36.55
C GLY A 31 -20.93 -12.53 -36.77
N ILE A 32 -22.08 -12.49 -37.46
CA ILE A 32 -22.94 -13.61 -37.92
C ILE A 32 -24.30 -13.74 -37.17
N ASN A 33 -25.31 -13.16 -37.84
CA ASN A 33 -26.71 -13.59 -38.04
C ASN A 33 -27.85 -13.20 -37.08
N ASN A 34 -28.68 -12.31 -37.64
CA ASN A 34 -30.14 -12.33 -37.81
C ASN A 34 -31.09 -12.37 -36.60
N GLU A 35 -31.69 -11.20 -36.41
CA GLU A 35 -33.08 -10.87 -36.09
C GLU A 35 -34.09 -12.02 -36.09
N ASN A 36 -34.76 -12.22 -34.95
CA ASN A 36 -36.22 -12.32 -34.86
C ASN A 36 -36.66 -12.09 -33.40
N GLU A 37 -37.63 -11.20 -33.24
CA GLU A 37 -38.38 -10.87 -32.03
C GLU A 37 -38.93 -12.11 -31.31
N ILE A 38 -39.02 -12.11 -29.97
CA ILE A 38 -40.28 -12.37 -29.24
C ILE A 38 -40.24 -11.65 -27.88
N SER A 39 -41.20 -10.76 -27.69
CA SER A 39 -41.64 -10.16 -26.42
C SER A 39 -42.02 -11.22 -25.37
N GLY A 40 -41.36 -11.18 -24.21
CA GLY A 40 -41.74 -11.99 -23.04
C GLY A 40 -41.27 -11.33 -21.75
N LYS A 41 -42.23 -10.86 -20.94
CA LYS A 41 -42.02 -10.42 -19.56
C LYS A 41 -41.27 -11.52 -18.77
N SER A 42 -40.17 -11.17 -18.13
CA SER A 42 -39.59 -11.98 -17.07
C SER A 42 -39.23 -11.06 -15.91
N GLU A 43 -40.11 -11.06 -14.91
CA GLU A 43 -39.72 -10.74 -13.55
C GLU A 43 -38.56 -11.68 -13.19
N LYS A 44 -37.34 -11.13 -13.21
CA LYS A 44 -36.15 -11.88 -12.77
C LYS A 44 -36.27 -12.07 -11.26
N ASN A 45 -36.89 -13.17 -10.87
CA ASN A 45 -36.81 -13.72 -9.52
C ASN A 45 -35.33 -13.92 -9.18
N PHE A 46 -34.76 -12.98 -8.41
CA PHE A 46 -33.41 -13.14 -7.86
C PHE A 46 -33.49 -14.24 -6.80
N LYS A 47 -33.10 -15.45 -7.19
CA LYS A 47 -33.00 -16.59 -6.29
C LYS A 47 -31.91 -16.31 -5.25
N LEU A 48 -32.32 -16.00 -4.02
CA LEU A 48 -31.46 -16.11 -2.83
C LEU A 48 -31.38 -17.58 -2.42
N ASP A 49 -30.86 -18.43 -3.30
CA ASP A 49 -30.66 -19.86 -3.04
C ASP A 49 -29.21 -20.18 -2.63
N GLU A 50 -28.32 -19.17 -2.49
CA GLU A 50 -26.95 -19.40 -2.04
C GLU A 50 -26.85 -19.47 -0.50
N PRO A 51 -26.23 -20.52 0.06
CA PRO A 51 -26.09 -20.65 1.50
C PRO A 51 -25.24 -19.51 2.08
N PRO A 52 -25.53 -19.04 3.30
CA PRO A 52 -24.75 -17.98 3.93
C PRO A 52 -23.29 -18.44 4.06
N ILE A 53 -22.36 -17.61 3.58
CA ILE A 53 -20.93 -17.84 3.71
C ILE A 53 -20.59 -17.94 5.20
N SER A 54 -20.05 -19.08 5.63
CA SER A 54 -19.66 -19.29 7.03
C SER A 54 -18.32 -18.62 7.33
N LEU A 55 -18.11 -18.20 8.59
CA LEU A 55 -16.87 -17.58 9.03
C LEU A 55 -15.67 -18.50 8.81
N GLU A 56 -15.84 -19.80 9.02
CA GLU A 56 -14.80 -20.81 8.84
C GLU A 56 -14.32 -20.89 7.40
N THR A 57 -15.24 -20.79 6.42
CA THR A 57 -14.91 -20.75 5.01
C THR A 57 -14.09 -19.51 4.68
N VAL A 58 -14.49 -18.34 5.18
CA VAL A 58 -13.71 -17.09 4.97
C VAL A 58 -12.33 -17.20 5.61
N MET A 59 -12.23 -17.70 6.84
CA MET A 59 -10.94 -17.85 7.53
C MET A 59 -10.03 -18.88 6.88
N ALA A 60 -10.59 -19.90 6.23
CA ALA A 60 -9.81 -20.91 5.53
C ALA A 60 -9.02 -20.32 4.35
N GLU A 61 -9.54 -19.27 3.69
CA GLU A 61 -8.84 -18.59 2.59
C GLU A 61 -7.55 -17.88 3.03
N PHE A 62 -7.43 -17.52 4.31
CA PHE A 62 -6.23 -16.92 4.90
C PHE A 62 -5.23 -17.95 5.43
N LYS A 63 -5.57 -19.25 5.40
CA LYS A 63 -4.65 -20.33 5.79
C LYS A 63 -3.77 -20.71 4.60
N LEU A 64 -2.55 -20.19 4.59
CA LEU A 64 -1.58 -20.46 3.53
C LEU A 64 -0.88 -21.80 3.77
N SER A 65 -0.88 -22.66 2.77
CA SER A 65 -0.06 -23.87 2.78
C SER A 65 1.42 -23.55 2.59
N ASN A 66 2.31 -24.43 3.05
CA ASN A 66 3.75 -24.29 2.82
C ASN A 66 4.12 -24.23 1.33
N GLU A 67 3.36 -24.91 0.47
CA GLU A 67 3.53 -24.83 -0.98
C GLU A 67 3.20 -23.42 -1.50
N THR A 68 2.09 -22.85 -1.03
CA THR A 68 1.69 -21.49 -1.40
C THR A 68 2.73 -20.47 -0.93
N LEU A 69 3.25 -20.60 0.29
CA LEU A 69 4.33 -19.76 0.80
C LEU A 69 5.59 -19.85 -0.07
N ARG A 70 6.00 -21.06 -0.48
CA ARG A 70 7.14 -21.23 -1.40
C ARG A 70 6.91 -20.57 -2.76
N ARG A 71 5.70 -20.68 -3.31
CA ARG A 71 5.32 -19.99 -4.56
C ARG A 71 5.39 -18.47 -4.41
N MET A 72 4.92 -17.93 -3.28
CA MET A 72 5.00 -16.50 -2.98
C MET A 72 6.46 -16.03 -2.86
N MET A 73 7.32 -16.76 -2.13
CA MET A 73 8.75 -16.45 -2.03
C MET A 73 9.42 -16.43 -3.41
N ALA A 74 9.19 -17.46 -4.23
CA ALA A 74 9.74 -17.52 -5.58
C ALA A 74 9.21 -16.41 -6.50
N HIS A 75 7.96 -15.96 -6.29
CA HIS A 75 7.42 -14.83 -7.03
C HIS A 75 8.03 -13.50 -6.59
N MET A 76 8.20 -13.29 -5.28
CA MET A 76 8.86 -12.11 -4.74
C MET A 76 10.32 -12.02 -5.20
N SER A 77 11.07 -13.12 -5.14
CA SER A 77 12.46 -13.18 -5.64
C SER A 77 12.57 -12.76 -7.10
N ARG A 78 11.74 -13.33 -7.99
CA ARG A 78 11.73 -12.96 -9.40
C ARG A 78 11.40 -11.50 -9.66
N ASN A 79 10.53 -10.89 -8.84
CA ASN A 79 10.25 -9.46 -8.97
C ASN A 79 11.42 -8.61 -8.44
N MET A 80 12.14 -9.05 -7.41
CA MET A 80 13.37 -8.36 -6.99
C MET A 80 14.43 -8.39 -8.10
N ASP A 81 14.65 -9.55 -8.74
CA ASP A 81 15.61 -9.67 -9.85
C ASP A 81 15.25 -8.73 -11.01
N LYS A 82 13.99 -8.73 -11.44
CA LYS A 82 13.49 -7.80 -12.47
C LYS A 82 13.59 -6.32 -12.06
N GLY A 83 13.38 -6.02 -10.79
CA GLY A 83 13.50 -4.67 -10.25
C GLY A 83 14.94 -4.14 -10.33
N LEU A 84 15.92 -5.02 -10.10
CA LEU A 84 17.34 -4.70 -10.24
C LEU A 84 17.77 -4.56 -11.71
N GLU A 85 17.20 -5.36 -12.62
CA GLU A 85 17.53 -5.32 -14.05
C GLU A 85 16.92 -4.11 -14.77
N GLY A 86 15.66 -3.79 -14.47
CA GLY A 86 14.85 -2.89 -15.30
C GLY A 86 14.00 -1.88 -14.54
N GLY A 87 14.17 -1.77 -13.22
CA GLY A 87 13.51 -0.75 -12.40
C GLY A 87 11.98 -0.90 -12.31
N PRO A 88 11.28 0.19 -11.92
CA PRO A 88 9.83 0.17 -11.65
C PRO A 88 8.93 -0.19 -12.85
N GLU A 89 9.42 -0.01 -14.08
CA GLU A 89 8.64 -0.32 -15.29
C GLU A 89 8.54 -1.83 -15.55
N ASN A 90 9.53 -2.59 -15.08
CA ASN A 90 9.67 -4.02 -15.36
C ASN A 90 9.31 -4.92 -14.16
N SER A 91 9.06 -4.32 -12.99
CA SER A 91 8.76 -5.05 -11.76
C SER A 91 7.81 -4.29 -10.84
N THR A 92 6.97 -5.05 -10.11
CA THR A 92 6.18 -4.51 -9.01
C THR A 92 7.03 -4.14 -7.79
N ILE A 93 8.29 -4.60 -7.72
CA ILE A 93 9.25 -4.28 -6.67
C ILE A 93 10.36 -3.43 -7.31
N SER A 94 10.38 -2.13 -7.01
CA SER A 94 11.21 -1.16 -7.71
C SER A 94 12.71 -1.21 -7.40
N MET A 95 13.12 -1.89 -6.32
CA MET A 95 14.53 -2.05 -5.90
C MET A 95 15.37 -0.75 -5.99
N LEU A 96 14.83 0.35 -5.45
CA LEU A 96 15.46 1.66 -5.54
C LEU A 96 16.82 1.70 -4.81
N PRO A 97 17.86 2.36 -5.37
CA PRO A 97 19.16 2.49 -4.72
C PRO A 97 19.06 3.37 -3.47
N SER A 98 19.63 2.92 -2.36
CA SER A 98 19.70 3.69 -1.11
C SER A 98 20.79 4.76 -1.12
N PHE A 99 21.75 4.68 -2.05
CA PHE A 99 22.98 5.48 -2.08
C PHE A 99 23.83 5.37 -0.80
N VAL A 100 23.68 4.28 -0.06
CA VAL A 100 24.55 3.93 1.08
C VAL A 100 25.60 2.93 0.57
N PRO A 101 26.84 3.37 0.30
CA PRO A 101 27.85 2.52 -0.31
C PRO A 101 28.38 1.44 0.65
N GLU A 102 28.44 1.75 1.94
CA GLU A 102 28.98 0.87 2.98
C GLU A 102 28.15 0.98 4.26
N LEU A 103 28.05 -0.12 4.99
CA LEU A 103 27.39 -0.14 6.30
C LEU A 103 28.35 0.37 7.39
N PRO A 104 27.82 0.87 8.51
CA PRO A 104 28.64 1.34 9.61
C PRO A 104 29.61 0.27 10.10
N ASN A 105 30.85 0.67 10.37
CA ASN A 105 31.92 -0.24 10.79
C ASN A 105 32.43 0.05 12.23
N GLY A 106 31.84 1.02 12.92
CA GLY A 106 32.18 1.40 14.29
C GLY A 106 33.34 2.40 14.40
N THR A 107 33.87 2.89 13.27
CA THR A 107 34.89 3.95 13.24
C THR A 107 34.29 5.35 13.05
N GLU A 108 32.97 5.45 12.97
CA GLU A 108 32.28 6.73 12.83
C GLU A 108 32.51 7.60 14.07
N GLU A 109 32.78 8.87 13.84
CA GLU A 109 32.98 9.86 14.89
C GLU A 109 32.34 11.18 14.47
N GLY A 110 31.72 11.87 15.43
CA GLY A 110 31.23 13.22 15.25
C GLY A 110 29.83 13.44 15.80
N ARG A 111 29.36 14.68 15.62
CA ARG A 111 28.03 15.09 16.04
C ARG A 111 27.08 15.12 14.84
N PHE A 112 26.01 14.35 14.91
CA PHE A 112 25.05 14.14 13.83
C PHE A 112 23.64 14.54 14.27
N ILE A 113 22.83 15.02 13.34
CA ILE A 113 21.39 15.20 13.54
C ILE A 113 20.67 14.16 12.69
N ALA A 114 19.81 13.36 13.33
CA ALA A 114 18.85 12.50 12.65
C ALA A 114 17.45 13.09 12.77
N MET A 115 16.71 13.03 11.67
CA MET A 115 15.31 13.43 11.63
C MET A 115 14.49 12.27 11.10
N ASP A 116 13.42 11.93 11.82
CA ASP A 116 12.47 10.92 11.42
C ASP A 116 11.07 11.55 11.34
N LEU A 117 10.65 11.73 10.09
CA LEU A 117 9.33 12.23 9.72
C LEU A 117 8.41 11.06 9.45
N GLY A 118 7.64 10.70 10.48
CA GLY A 118 6.52 9.78 10.32
C GLY A 118 5.26 10.50 9.83
N GLY A 119 4.17 9.76 9.66
CA GLY A 119 2.90 10.33 9.22
C GLY A 119 2.28 11.35 10.19
N THR A 120 2.51 11.20 11.50
CA THR A 120 1.87 12.05 12.55
C THR A 120 2.86 12.57 13.59
N ASN A 121 4.08 12.05 13.62
CA ASN A 121 5.09 12.44 14.59
C ASN A 121 6.38 12.80 13.87
N LEU A 122 7.02 13.85 14.36
CA LEU A 122 8.38 14.23 14.03
C LEU A 122 9.27 13.89 15.24
N ARG A 123 10.37 13.20 14.97
CA ARG A 123 11.43 12.92 15.95
C ARG A 123 12.72 13.52 15.43
N VAL A 124 13.38 14.33 16.26
CA VAL A 124 14.70 14.90 15.98
C VAL A 124 15.65 14.37 17.05
N MET A 125 16.80 13.84 16.63
CA MET A 125 17.82 13.32 17.53
C MET A 125 19.15 13.98 17.22
N LEU A 126 19.81 14.48 18.25
CA LEU A 126 21.20 14.93 18.22
C LEU A 126 22.06 13.81 18.80
N MET A 127 22.96 13.26 18.00
CA MET A 127 23.84 12.14 18.34
C MET A 127 25.27 12.62 18.43
N ASP A 128 25.97 12.28 19.50
CA ASP A 128 27.43 12.42 19.63
C ASP A 128 28.03 11.01 19.62
N ILE A 129 28.65 10.66 18.49
CA ILE A 129 29.22 9.33 18.21
C ILE A 129 30.72 9.41 18.40
N LYS A 130 31.26 8.52 19.23
CA LYS A 130 32.70 8.36 19.45
C LYS A 130 33.08 6.89 19.40
N PRO A 131 34.15 6.51 18.66
CA PRO A 131 34.58 5.12 18.58
C PRO A 131 34.86 4.53 19.96
N GLY A 132 34.21 3.40 20.28
CA GLY A 132 34.39 2.68 21.55
C GLY A 132 33.72 3.30 22.77
N GLU A 133 32.99 4.42 22.63
CA GLU A 133 32.12 4.94 23.69
C GLU A 133 30.65 4.57 23.44
N GLU A 134 29.84 4.62 24.51
CA GLU A 134 28.40 4.55 24.37
C GLU A 134 27.85 5.78 23.63
N LEU A 135 26.85 5.55 22.79
CA LEU A 135 26.17 6.59 22.02
C LEU A 135 25.47 7.59 22.96
N LYS A 136 25.81 8.88 22.85
CA LYS A 136 25.12 9.95 23.58
C LYS A 136 24.07 10.58 22.68
N THR A 137 22.83 10.67 23.16
CA THR A 137 21.71 11.22 22.36
C THR A 137 20.86 12.20 23.15
N GLU A 138 20.44 13.29 22.49
CA GLU A 138 19.36 14.17 22.92
C GLU A 138 18.22 14.05 21.91
N GLN A 139 16.97 13.99 22.38
CA GLN A 139 15.82 13.74 21.52
C GLN A 139 14.71 14.77 21.75
N PHE A 140 14.11 15.20 20.66
CA PHE A 140 12.93 16.04 20.63
C PHE A 140 11.84 15.39 19.79
N ASN A 141 10.68 15.17 20.41
CA ASN A 141 9.55 14.50 19.77
C ASN A 141 8.33 15.42 19.80
N THR A 142 7.69 15.60 18.65
CA THR A 142 6.51 16.45 18.54
C THR A 142 5.49 15.84 17.58
N ARG A 143 4.22 16.21 17.76
CA ARG A 143 3.16 15.84 16.83
C ARG A 143 3.12 16.83 15.68
N ILE A 144 2.99 16.29 14.47
CA ILE A 144 2.75 17.11 13.28
C ILE A 144 1.28 17.55 13.31
N PRO A 145 1.00 18.86 13.30
CA PRO A 145 -0.37 19.34 13.34
C PRO A 145 -1.11 19.01 12.03
N ASN A 146 -2.44 18.87 12.11
CA ASN A 146 -3.28 18.50 10.96
C ASN A 146 -3.12 19.43 9.75
N TRP A 147 -2.90 20.72 9.99
CA TRP A 147 -2.71 21.71 8.93
C TRP A 147 -1.40 21.48 8.16
N ALA A 148 -0.34 21.00 8.81
CA ALA A 148 0.93 20.66 8.16
C ALA A 148 0.84 19.30 7.45
N MET A 149 0.18 18.30 8.04
CA MET A 149 0.00 16.97 7.42
C MET A 149 -0.78 17.00 6.09
N ARG A 150 -1.71 17.95 5.95
CA ARG A 150 -2.56 18.10 4.75
C ARG A 150 -2.23 19.35 3.94
N GLY A 151 -1.19 20.06 4.36
CA GLY A 151 -0.77 21.31 3.79
C GLY A 151 0.12 21.15 2.56
N THR A 152 0.64 22.26 2.08
CA THR A 152 1.71 22.29 1.08
C THR A 152 3.05 21.95 1.73
N GLY A 153 4.08 21.64 0.91
CA GLY A 153 5.45 21.45 1.41
C GLY A 153 5.96 22.64 2.22
N GLU A 154 5.67 23.86 1.76
CA GLU A 154 6.02 25.12 2.45
C GLU A 154 5.37 25.22 3.85
N GLN A 155 4.16 24.68 4.03
CA GLN A 155 3.51 24.63 5.34
C GLN A 155 4.23 23.68 6.30
N VAL A 156 4.81 22.60 5.79
CA VAL A 156 5.69 21.74 6.58
C VAL A 156 6.99 22.47 6.91
N ASP A 157 7.52 23.32 6.04
CA ASP A 157 8.72 24.12 6.33
C ASP A 157 8.49 25.10 7.50
N HIS A 158 7.30 25.71 7.58
CA HIS A 158 6.92 26.58 8.70
C HIS A 158 6.89 25.87 10.06
N LEU A 159 6.64 24.55 10.08
CA LEU A 159 6.72 23.74 11.29
C LEU A 159 8.18 23.70 11.81
N PHE A 160 9.17 23.53 10.93
CA PHE A 160 10.58 23.51 11.33
C PHE A 160 11.11 24.87 11.79
N ILE A 161 10.62 25.96 11.21
CA ILE A 161 11.06 27.32 11.58
C ILE A 161 10.58 27.69 12.99
N HIS A 162 9.36 27.30 13.38
CA HIS A 162 8.86 27.55 14.74
C HIS A 162 9.68 26.83 15.81
N PHE A 163 10.32 25.70 15.49
CA PHE A 163 11.20 24.99 16.43
C PHE A 163 12.58 25.63 16.59
N SER A 164 12.91 26.65 15.79
CA SER A 164 14.23 27.30 15.84
C SER A 164 14.25 28.60 16.67
N ILE A 165 13.14 28.96 17.33
CA ILE A 165 12.97 30.25 18.03
C ILE A 165 12.86 30.13 19.56
N ASP A 166 12.76 28.94 20.12
CA ASP A 166 12.66 28.73 21.58
C ASP A 166 13.93 28.10 22.19
#